data_AF-A0A2U1E6X6-F1
#
_entry.id   AF-A0A2U1E6X6-F1
#
_cell.length_a   1.000
_cell.length_b   1.000
_cell.length_c   1.000
_cell.angle_alpha   90.00
_cell.angle_beta   90.00
_cell.angle_gamma   90.00
#
_symmetry.space_group_name_H-M   'P 1'
#
loop_
_entity.id
_entity.type
_entity.pdbx_description
1 polymer ?
#
loop_
_entity_poly.entity_id
_entity_poly.type
_entity_poly.pdbx_seq_one_letter_code
_entity_poly.pdbx_strand_id
1 'polypeptide(L)' 'MKLDLTTGDAMTPREIEYTYPCIFSKENIKIMVCPLETILAEKYETIFRRNIATTRMIDFYDLYTLYKLKK' A
#
# COMPACT_ATOMS: atom_id res chain seq x y z
N MET A 1 5.59 -18.01 -4.13
CA MET A 1 5.76 -16.57 -3.83
C MET A 1 5.44 -15.80 -5.09
N LYS A 2 4.55 -14.81 -5.04
CA LYS A 2 4.19 -13.98 -6.21
C LYS A 2 4.77 -12.59 -6.00
N LEU A 3 5.47 -12.08 -7.01
CA LEU A 3 6.03 -10.72 -7.04
C LEU A 3 5.37 -9.98 -8.20
N ASP A 4 4.68 -8.89 -7.89
CA ASP A 4 4.10 -8.00 -8.88
C ASP A 4 5.01 -6.77 -9.01
N LEU A 5 5.32 -6.38 -10.24
CA LEU A 5 6.16 -5.22 -10.56
C LEU A 5 5.35 -4.26 -11.42
N THR A 6 5.19 -3.02 -10.95
CA THR A 6 4.49 -1.95 -11.66
C THR A 6 5.46 -0.80 -11.95
N THR A 7 5.29 -0.16 -13.09
CA THR A 7 6.13 0.98 -13.53
C THR A 7 5.27 2.00 -14.24
N GLY A 8 5.67 3.27 -14.21
CA GLY A 8 4.99 4.36 -14.92
C GLY A 8 4.05 5.22 -14.06
N ASP A 9 3.78 4.84 -12.82
CA ASP A 9 2.97 5.64 -11.90
C ASP A 9 3.81 6.70 -11.18
N ALA A 10 3.21 7.88 -10.99
CA ALA A 10 3.84 8.98 -10.27
C ALA A 10 3.80 8.72 -8.75
N MET A 11 4.97 8.64 -8.12
CA MET A 11 5.09 8.55 -6.66
C MET A 11 5.07 9.97 -6.06
N THR A 12 3.91 10.41 -5.57
CA THR A 12 3.75 11.71 -4.92
C THR A 12 2.91 11.57 -3.64
N PRO A 13 3.46 11.86 -2.43
CA PRO A 13 4.82 12.33 -2.12
C PRO A 13 5.93 11.30 -2.42
N ARG A 14 7.20 11.69 -2.21
CA ARG A 14 8.35 10.79 -2.39
C ARG A 14 8.27 9.61 -1.40
N GLU A 15 8.77 8.46 -1.86
CA GLU A 15 9.02 7.25 -1.06
C GLU A 15 9.72 7.53 0.28
N ILE A 16 9.31 6.78 1.30
CA ILE A 16 9.81 6.88 2.67
C ILE A 16 10.63 5.63 3.03
N GLU A 17 11.70 5.80 3.80
CA GLU A 17 12.44 4.65 4.36
C GLU A 17 11.71 4.10 5.58
N TYR A 18 11.36 2.82 5.55
CA TYR A 18 10.82 2.08 6.68
C TYR A 18 11.79 1.02 7.15
N THR A 19 11.95 0.91 8.47
CA THR A 19 12.82 -0.09 9.09
C THR A 19 11.97 -1.24 9.59
N TYR A 20 12.02 -2.37 8.87
CA TYR A 20 11.27 -3.58 9.20
C TYR A 20 12.12 -4.51 10.10
N PRO A 21 11.63 -4.89 11.30
CA PRO A 21 12.35 -5.79 12.18
C PRO A 21 12.28 -7.23 11.67
N CYS A 22 13.43 -7.92 11.60
CA CYS A 22 13.45 -9.34 11.24
C CYS A 22 12.79 -10.21 12.31
N ILE A 23 12.07 -11.24 11.87
CA ILE A 23 11.39 -12.19 12.77
C ILE A 23 12.39 -13.16 13.43
N PHE A 24 13.46 -13.54 12.70
CA PHE A 24 14.40 -14.58 13.12
C PHE A 24 15.79 -14.05 13.49
N SER A 25 16.09 -12.78 13.21
CA SER A 25 17.38 -12.16 13.54
C SER A 25 17.14 -10.83 14.26
N LYS A 26 18.16 -10.33 14.97
CA LYS A 26 18.13 -9.02 15.63
C LYS A 26 18.40 -7.85 14.68
N GLU A 27 18.55 -8.14 13.39
CA GLU A 27 18.85 -7.16 12.37
C GLU A 27 17.56 -6.53 11.86
N ASN A 28 17.65 -5.28 11.42
CA ASN A 28 16.53 -4.59 10.79
C ASN A 28 16.80 -4.41 9.29
N ILE A 29 15.76 -4.52 8.48
CA ILE A 29 15.83 -4.31 7.04
C ILE A 29 15.27 -2.93 6.72
N LYS A 30 16.06 -2.11 6.02
CA LYS A 30 15.59 -0.84 5.47
C LYS A 30 14.91 -1.07 4.13
N ILE A 31 13.67 -0.63 4.02
CA ILE A 31 12.83 -0.82 2.84
C ILE A 31 12.28 0.54 2.42
N MET A 32 12.41 0.89 1.15
CA MET A 32 11.72 2.05 0.59
C MET A 32 10.26 1.69 0.36
N VAL A 33 9.35 2.50 0.89
CA VAL A 33 7.92 2.23 0.84
C VAL A 33 7.19 3.44 0.28
N CYS A 34 6.11 3.18 -0.46
CA CYS A 34 5.20 4.22 -0.88
C CYS A 34 4.59 4.89 0.36
N PRO A 35 4.46 6.23 0.36
CA PRO A 35 3.77 6.91 1.44
C PRO A 35 2.29 6.54 1.44
N LEU A 36 1.64 6.72 2.59
CA LEU A 36 0.26 6.30 2.80
C LEU A 36 -0.71 6.98 1.83
N GLU A 37 -0.45 8.24 1.49
CA GLU A 37 -1.21 9.05 0.56
C GLU A 37 -1.28 8.40 -0.82
N THR A 38 -0.13 7.91 -1.34
CA THR A 38 -0.06 7.23 -2.63
C THR A 38 -0.83 5.90 -2.59
N ILE A 39 -0.70 5.12 -1.52
CA ILE A 39 -1.40 3.84 -1.35
C ILE A 39 -2.91 4.05 -1.31
N LEU A 40 -3.38 5.07 -0.59
CA LEU A 40 -4.80 5.42 -0.52
C LEU A 40 -5.32 5.85 -1.90
N ALA A 41 -4.59 6.72 -2.60
CA ALA A 41 -4.97 7.20 -3.93
C ALA A 41 -5.12 6.05 -4.93
N GLU A 42 -4.17 5.11 -4.98
CA GLU A 42 -4.21 3.95 -5.87
C GLU A 42 -5.41 3.04 -5.59
N LYS A 43 -5.69 2.76 -4.31
CA LYS A 43 -6.84 1.94 -3.91
C LYS A 43 -8.16 2.60 -4.31
N TYR A 44 -8.31 3.90 -4.07
CA TYR A 44 -9.48 4.65 -4.50
C TYR A 44 -9.62 4.67 -6.03
N GLU A 45 -8.54 4.94 -6.77
CA GLU A 45 -8.54 4.92 -8.24
C GLU A 45 -9.04 3.58 -8.78
N THR A 46 -8.53 2.47 -8.23
CA THR A 46 -8.95 1.12 -8.63
C THR A 46 -10.42 0.85 -8.31
N ILE A 47 -10.88 1.23 -7.11
CA ILE A 47 -12.28 1.06 -6.69
C ILE A 47 -13.21 1.86 -7.61
N PHE A 48 -12.90 3.14 -7.87
CA PHE A 48 -13.73 4.01 -8.70
C PHE A 48 -13.72 3.60 -10.16
N ARG A 49 -12.55 3.26 -10.73
CA ARG A 49 -12.41 2.86 -12.13
C ARG A 49 -13.17 1.58 -12.45
N ARG A 50 -13.20 0.61 -11.52
CA ARG A 50 -13.92 -0.67 -11.69
C ARG A 50 -15.39 -0.59 -11.28
N ASN A 51 -15.74 0.33 -10.39
CA ASN A 51 -17.09 0.59 -9.92
C ASN A 51 -17.81 -0.71 -9.49
N ILE A 52 -19.11 -0.86 -9.76
CA ILE A 52 -19.93 -2.03 -9.41
C ILE A 52 -19.38 -3.38 -9.86
N ALA A 53 -18.47 -3.42 -10.84
CA ALA A 53 -17.86 -4.64 -11.35
C ALA A 53 -16.56 -5.02 -10.61
N THR A 54 -16.19 -4.30 -9.55
CA THR A 54 -14.96 -4.58 -8.81
C THR A 54 -15.04 -5.90 -8.04
N THR A 55 -14.02 -6.74 -8.21
CA THR A 55 -13.79 -7.94 -7.40
C THR A 55 -12.76 -7.72 -6.30
N ARG A 56 -12.26 -6.48 -6.15
CA ARG A 56 -11.16 -6.13 -5.25
C ARG A 56 -11.64 -5.76 -3.85
N MET A 57 -12.36 -6.67 -3.21
CA MET A 57 -12.91 -6.50 -1.85
C MET A 57 -11.83 -6.19 -0.79
N ILE A 58 -10.61 -6.69 -1.00
CA ILE A 58 -9.46 -6.47 -0.12
C ILE A 58 -9.09 -4.98 -0.04
N ASP A 59 -9.21 -4.22 -1.14
CA ASP A 59 -8.88 -2.79 -1.11
C ASP A 59 -9.83 -2.01 -0.19
N PHE A 60 -11.12 -2.40 -0.12
CA PHE A 60 -12.07 -1.81 0.83
C PHE A 60 -11.70 -2.15 2.29
N TYR A 61 -11.27 -3.38 2.54
CA TYR A 61 -10.83 -3.79 3.88
C TYR A 61 -9.57 -3.05 4.33
N ASP A 62 -8.62 -2.84 3.42
CA ASP A 62 -7.41 -2.07 3.68
C ASP A 62 -7.76 -0.62 4.04
N LEU A 63 -8.64 0.02 3.28
CA LEU A 63 -9.12 1.38 3.58
C LEU A 63 -9.80 1.47 4.96
N TYR A 64 -10.68 0.51 5.28
CA TYR A 64 -11.33 0.45 6.59
C TYR A 64 -10.31 0.29 7.73
N THR A 65 -9.33 -0.60 7.56
CA THR A 65 -8.30 -0.86 8.55
C THR A 65 -7.42 0.36 8.77
N LEU A 66 -6.96 0.99 7.69
CA LEU A 66 -6.15 2.22 7.74
C LEU A 66 -6.91 3.35 8.43
N TYR A 67 -8.20 3.52 8.15
CA TYR A 67 -9.06 4.50 8.83
C TYR A 67 -9.17 4.22 10.34
N LYS A 68 -9.34 2.95 10.74
CA LYS A 68 -9.42 2.55 12.15
C LYS A 68 -8.10 2.74 12.90
N LEU A 69 -6.97 2.51 12.26
CA LEU A 69 -5.64 2.68 12.86
C LEU A 69 -5.23 4.15 13.04
N LYS A 70 -5.84 5.07 12.27
CA LYS A 70 -5.58 6.52 12.34
C LYS A 70 -6.61 7.27 13.19
N LYS A 71 -7.68 6.60 13.63
CA LYS A 71 -8.67 7.13 14.57
C LYS A 71 -8.21 6.93 16.01
#